data_AF-A0A611NQF8-F1
#
_entry.id   AF-A0A611NQF8-F1
#
_cell.length_a   1.000
_cell.length_b   1.000
_cell.length_c   1.000
_cell.angle_alpha   90.00
_cell.angle_beta   90.00
_cell.angle_gamma   90.00
#
_symmetry.space_group_name_H-M   'P 1'
#
loop_
_entity.id
_entity.type
_entity.pdbx_description
1 polymer ?
#
loop_
_entity_poly.entity_id
_entity_poly.type
_entity_poly.pdbx_seq_one_letter_code
_entity_poly.pdbx_strand_id
1 'polypeptide(L)'
;GVDTETGEVLEDHTENFGNESNSPAQATAPAPELTVVATMPLRHRVLAQYIGEGEYLYHVDASQKKEILRLEMDTDNSYVQNLLLAAENVEAFKKAIEHDIHKIVNAVKKV
;
A
#
# COMPACT_ATOMS: atom_id res chain seq x y z
N GLY A 1 40.81 -14.67 -35.13
CA GLY A 1 42.19 -14.78 -34.65
C GLY A 1 42.69 -13.38 -34.39
N VAL A 2 43.36 -13.16 -33.27
CA VAL A 2 44.04 -11.90 -32.93
C VAL A 2 45.53 -12.14 -33.14
N ASP A 3 46.14 -11.38 -34.04
CA ASP A 3 47.60 -11.37 -34.24
C ASP A 3 48.23 -10.36 -33.26
N THR A 4 49.32 -10.79 -32.64
CA THR A 4 49.95 -10.19 -31.44
C THR A 4 51.39 -9.80 -31.71
N GLU A 5 51.63 -9.00 -32.75
CA GLU A 5 52.99 -8.60 -33.09
C GLU A 5 53.00 -7.19 -33.69
N THR A 6 53.09 -6.19 -32.82
CA THR A 6 53.90 -4.96 -32.99
C THR A 6 53.50 -3.98 -31.88
N GLY A 7 54.25 -4.01 -30.78
CA GLY A 7 54.15 -3.01 -29.73
C GLY A 7 54.72 -1.67 -30.20
N GLU A 8 53.85 -0.79 -30.69
CA GLU A 8 54.11 0.64 -30.74
C GLU A 8 52.99 1.38 -30.00
N VAL A 9 53.41 2.22 -29.06
CA VAL A 9 52.56 3.18 -28.35
C VAL A 9 52.52 4.43 -29.22
N LEU A 10 51.33 4.85 -29.65
CA LEU A 10 51.08 6.21 -30.09
C LEU A 10 50.18 6.86 -29.04
N GLU A 11 50.82 7.65 -28.19
CA GLU A 11 50.17 8.68 -27.39
C GLU A 11 49.55 9.70 -28.35
N ASP A 12 48.23 9.85 -28.34
CA ASP A 12 47.62 11.11 -28.72
C ASP A 12 46.94 11.70 -27.48
N HIS A 13 47.61 12.68 -26.90
CA HIS A 13 47.03 13.57 -25.93
C HIS A 13 45.95 14.40 -26.63
N THR A 14 44.69 14.26 -26.21
CA THR A 14 43.77 15.40 -26.26
C THR A 14 42.92 15.40 -25.00
N GLU A 15 42.85 16.60 -24.42
CA GLU A 15 42.50 16.90 -23.04
C GLU A 15 40.99 16.81 -22.75
N ASN A 16 40.70 16.35 -21.53
CA ASN A 16 39.57 16.62 -20.66
C ASN A 16 38.51 17.65 -21.13
N PHE A 17 37.31 17.18 -21.44
CA PHE A 17 36.08 17.94 -21.22
C PHE A 17 35.22 17.24 -20.16
N GLY A 18 35.33 17.71 -18.93
CA GLY A 18 34.25 17.79 -17.95
C GLY A 18 33.52 16.49 -17.64
N ASN A 19 33.99 15.79 -16.61
CA ASN A 19 33.04 15.17 -15.70
C ASN A 19 32.16 16.29 -15.10
N GLU A 20 30.85 16.08 -15.09
CA GLU A 20 29.85 16.53 -14.11
C GLU A 20 28.45 16.42 -14.74
N SER A 21 28.06 15.20 -15.12
CA SER A 21 26.62 14.88 -15.12
C SER A 21 26.21 14.63 -13.68
N ASN A 22 26.19 15.69 -12.86
CA ASN A 22 25.41 15.69 -11.64
C ASN A 22 23.93 15.83 -12.05
N SER A 23 23.40 14.81 -12.71
CA SER A 23 21.95 14.60 -12.68
C SER A 23 21.65 14.23 -11.23
N PRO A 24 20.83 15.00 -10.48
CA PRO A 24 20.44 14.57 -9.15
C PRO A 24 19.85 13.18 -9.31
N ALA A 25 20.44 12.19 -8.62
CA ALA A 25 19.90 10.84 -8.54
C ALA A 25 18.40 11.01 -8.29
N GLN A 26 17.58 10.58 -9.25
CA GLN A 26 16.14 10.72 -9.18
C GLN A 26 15.73 10.15 -7.83
N ALA A 27 15.34 11.02 -6.90
CA ALA A 27 15.01 10.64 -5.55
C ALA A 27 13.91 9.59 -5.67
N THR A 28 14.30 8.33 -5.50
CA THR A 28 13.37 7.23 -5.60
C THR A 28 12.51 7.39 -4.36
N ALA A 29 11.26 7.84 -4.55
CA ALA A 29 10.33 7.97 -3.44
C ALA A 29 10.34 6.62 -2.68
N PRO A 30 10.40 6.63 -1.34
CA PRO A 30 10.44 5.40 -0.57
C PRO A 30 9.25 4.53 -0.98
N ALA A 31 9.48 3.21 -1.11
CA ALA A 31 8.44 2.27 -1.46
C ALA A 31 7.25 2.41 -0.49
N PRO A 32 6.00 2.35 -0.97
CA PRO A 32 4.83 2.55 -0.13
C PRO A 32 4.78 1.52 0.99
N GLU A 33 4.57 1.98 2.22
CA GLU A 33 4.37 1.10 3.38
C GLU A 33 2.96 0.50 3.31
N LEU A 34 2.90 -0.81 3.08
CA LEU A 34 1.65 -1.57 2.98
C LEU A 34 1.45 -2.41 4.23
N THR A 35 0.25 -2.32 4.82
CA THR A 35 -0.17 -3.17 5.93
C THR A 35 -1.15 -4.23 5.42
N VAL A 36 -0.95 -5.50 5.79
CA VAL A 36 -1.87 -6.59 5.44
C VAL A 36 -3.16 -6.45 6.25
N VAL A 37 -4.32 -6.40 5.58
CA VAL A 37 -5.61 -6.17 6.24
C VAL A 37 -5.91 -7.27 7.25
N ALA A 38 -5.70 -8.53 6.89
CA ALA A 38 -6.00 -9.68 7.74
C ALA A 38 -5.24 -9.71 9.09
N THR A 39 -4.15 -8.95 9.24
CA THR A 39 -3.40 -8.85 10.51
C THR A 39 -3.89 -7.73 11.42
N MET A 40 -4.83 -6.90 10.96
CA MET A 40 -5.38 -5.79 11.72
C MET A 40 -6.50 -6.25 12.68
N PRO A 41 -6.83 -5.46 13.72
CA PRO A 41 -8.00 -5.73 14.57
C PRO A 41 -9.31 -5.77 13.76
N LEU A 42 -10.33 -6.50 14.26
CA LEU A 42 -11.60 -6.72 13.56
C LEU A 42 -12.22 -5.43 13.02
N ARG A 43 -12.31 -4.39 13.87
CA ARG A 43 -12.84 -3.08 13.48
C ARG A 43 -12.14 -2.49 12.26
N HIS A 44 -10.82 -2.55 12.24
CA HIS A 44 -10.00 -2.04 11.15
C HIS A 44 -10.18 -2.85 9.87
N ARG A 45 -10.32 -4.18 9.98
CA ARG A 45 -10.62 -5.07 8.85
C ARG A 45 -11.96 -4.73 8.21
N VAL A 46 -12.99 -4.52 9.04
CA VAL A 46 -14.32 -4.07 8.60
C VAL A 46 -14.23 -2.72 7.88
N LEU A 47 -13.54 -1.75 8.47
CA LEU A 47 -13.39 -0.42 7.90
C LEU A 47 -12.55 -0.42 6.61
N ALA A 48 -11.54 -1.28 6.50
CA ALA A 48 -10.77 -1.46 5.28
C ALA A 48 -11.69 -1.87 4.11
N GLN A 49 -12.54 -2.87 4.32
CA GLN A 49 -13.50 -3.27 3.28
C GLN A 49 -14.57 -2.19 3.04
N TYR A 50 -14.91 -1.39 4.06
CA TYR A 50 -15.85 -0.28 3.91
C TYR A 50 -15.32 0.83 2.98
N ILE A 51 -14.04 1.20 3.11
CA ILE A 51 -13.40 2.22 2.26
C ILE A 51 -12.98 1.67 0.88
N GLY A 52 -12.97 0.35 0.69
CA GLY A 52 -12.67 -0.29 -0.58
C GLY A 52 -13.76 -0.10 -1.65
N GLU A 53 -14.90 0.50 -1.32
CA GLU A 53 -15.99 0.84 -2.27
C GLU A 53 -16.47 -0.31 -3.17
N GLY A 54 -16.40 -1.56 -2.68
CA GLY A 54 -16.75 -2.74 -3.46
C GLY A 54 -15.55 -3.58 -3.87
N GLU A 55 -14.35 -3.00 -3.87
CA GLU A 55 -13.10 -3.71 -4.09
C GLU A 55 -12.64 -4.45 -2.83
N TYR A 56 -12.06 -5.62 -3.03
CA TYR A 56 -11.52 -6.43 -1.95
C TYR A 56 -10.11 -5.95 -1.59
N LEU A 57 -9.94 -5.34 -0.41
CA LEU A 57 -8.64 -4.86 0.02
C LEU A 57 -7.85 -5.96 0.75
N TYR A 58 -6.73 -6.37 0.16
CA TYR A 58 -5.74 -7.24 0.82
C TYR A 58 -4.74 -6.45 1.66
N HIS A 59 -4.39 -5.24 1.19
CA HIS A 59 -3.44 -4.35 1.83
C HIS A 59 -4.03 -2.95 1.91
N VAL A 60 -3.61 -2.21 2.93
CA VAL A 60 -3.86 -0.77 3.05
C VAL A 60 -2.55 -0.02 3.13
N ASP A 61 -2.47 1.12 2.43
CA ASP A 61 -1.37 2.06 2.56
C ASP A 61 -1.55 3.00 3.77
N ALA A 62 -0.58 3.88 4.01
CA ALA A 62 -0.62 4.84 5.10
C ALA A 62 -1.81 5.82 5.04
N SER A 63 -2.26 6.19 3.83
CA SER A 63 -3.40 7.08 3.63
C SER A 63 -4.71 6.38 3.99
N GLN A 64 -4.90 5.17 3.48
CA GLN A 64 -6.04 4.32 3.79
C GLN A 64 -6.10 3.97 5.28
N LYS A 65 -4.95 3.67 5.90
CA LYS A 65 -4.88 3.43 7.35
C LYS A 65 -5.28 4.65 8.16
N LYS A 66 -4.88 5.86 7.74
CA LYS A 66 -5.31 7.10 8.39
C LYS A 66 -6.81 7.30 8.26
N GLU A 67 -7.39 6.98 7.12
CA GLU A 67 -8.85 7.05 6.92
C GLU A 67 -9.61 6.04 7.78
N ILE A 68 -9.11 4.81 7.90
CA ILE A 68 -9.66 3.80 8.83
C ILE A 68 -9.68 4.34 10.26
N LEU A 69 -8.57 4.91 10.74
CA LEU A 69 -8.48 5.49 12.08
C LEU A 69 -9.44 6.67 12.26
N ARG A 70 -9.56 7.53 11.24
CA ARG A 70 -10.52 8.64 11.24
C ARG A 70 -11.95 8.14 11.39
N LEU A 71 -12.34 7.13 10.62
CA LEU A 71 -13.67 6.53 10.66
C LEU A 71 -13.96 5.83 11.98
N GLU A 72 -12.98 5.15 12.58
CA GLU A 72 -13.15 4.53 13.89
C GLU A 72 -13.44 5.57 14.99
N MET A 73 -12.78 6.73 14.91
CA MET A 73 -12.96 7.84 15.87
C MET A 73 -14.20 8.71 15.59
N ASP A 74 -14.80 8.61 14.40
CA ASP A 74 -15.98 9.38 14.00
C ASP A 74 -17.24 8.78 14.65
N THR A 75 -17.50 9.18 15.90
CA THR A 75 -18.66 8.71 16.67
C THR A 75 -19.98 9.29 16.19
N ASP A 76 -19.94 10.37 15.40
CA ASP A 76 -21.14 11.00 14.83
C ASP A 76 -21.65 10.24 13.59
N ASN A 77 -20.79 9.42 12.97
CA ASN A 77 -21.17 8.53 11.88
C ASN A 77 -21.91 7.28 12.39
N SER A 78 -23.20 7.44 12.68
CA SER A 78 -24.06 6.37 13.19
C SER A 78 -24.07 5.10 12.32
N TYR A 79 -23.93 5.24 11.00
CA TYR A 79 -23.85 4.09 10.10
C TYR A 79 -22.61 3.23 10.38
N VAL A 80 -21.43 3.87 10.42
CA VAL A 80 -20.16 3.19 10.71
C VAL A 80 -20.17 2.62 12.13
N GLN A 81 -20.66 3.37 13.11
CA GLN A 81 -20.73 2.89 14.50
C GLN A 81 -21.66 1.68 14.64
N ASN A 82 -22.80 1.65 13.95
CA ASN A 82 -23.71 0.50 13.94
C ASN A 82 -23.09 -0.72 13.25
N LEU A 83 -22.35 -0.53 12.15
CA LEU A 83 -21.61 -1.59 11.48
C LEU A 83 -20.55 -2.21 12.40
N LEU A 84 -19.76 -1.37 13.07
CA LEU A 84 -18.75 -1.81 14.05
C LEU A 84 -19.38 -2.52 15.25
N LEU A 85 -20.50 -1.99 15.77
CA LEU A 85 -21.25 -2.61 16.85
C LEU A 85 -21.77 -4.00 16.45
N ALA A 86 -22.31 -4.14 15.24
CA ALA A 86 -22.77 -5.42 14.73
C ALA A 86 -21.62 -6.42 14.58
N ALA A 87 -20.48 -5.97 14.04
CA ALA A 87 -19.29 -6.81 13.87
C ALA A 87 -18.78 -7.36 15.22
N GLU A 88 -18.80 -6.55 16.28
CA GLU A 88 -18.33 -6.94 17.62
C GLU A 88 -19.33 -7.79 18.41
N ASN A 89 -20.63 -7.66 18.15
CA ASN A 89 -21.66 -8.35 18.94
C ASN A 89 -22.18 -9.63 18.29
N VAL A 90 -22.01 -9.81 16.98
CA VAL A 90 -22.44 -11.02 16.27
C VAL A 90 -21.29 -12.03 16.23
N GLU A 91 -21.43 -13.15 16.95
CA GLU A 91 -20.40 -14.22 17.01
C GLU A 91 -19.96 -14.75 15.65
N ALA A 92 -20.90 -14.89 14.71
CA ALA A 92 -20.58 -15.31 13.34
C ALA A 92 -19.68 -14.29 12.63
N PHE A 93 -19.88 -12.99 12.87
CA PHE A 93 -19.07 -11.93 12.29
C PHE A 93 -17.68 -11.90 12.94
N LYS A 94 -17.58 -11.98 14.28
CA LYS A 94 -16.29 -12.01 14.98
C LYS A 94 -15.35 -13.12 14.49
N LYS A 95 -15.90 -14.24 14.04
CA LYS A 95 -15.16 -15.39 13.52
C LYS A 95 -15.04 -15.39 12.00
N ALA A 96 -15.55 -14.37 11.32
CA ALA A 96 -15.55 -14.27 9.87
C ALA A 96 -14.11 -14.15 9.32
N ILE A 97 -13.85 -14.90 8.27
CA ILE A 97 -12.65 -14.74 7.47
C ILE A 97 -12.77 -13.47 6.61
N GLU A 98 -11.65 -12.96 6.11
CA GLU A 98 -11.61 -11.67 5.41
C GLU A 98 -12.55 -11.60 4.20
N HIS A 99 -12.67 -12.70 3.45
CA HIS A 99 -13.62 -12.86 2.37
C HIS A 99 -15.08 -12.62 2.79
N ASP A 100 -15.48 -13.16 3.95
CA ASP A 100 -16.85 -13.04 4.44
C ASP A 100 -17.10 -11.64 5.00
N ILE A 101 -16.11 -11.04 5.67
CA ILE A 101 -16.15 -9.64 6.12
C ILE A 101 -16.46 -8.73 4.92
N HIS A 102 -15.69 -8.86 3.83
CA HIS A 102 -15.91 -8.07 2.62
C HIS A 102 -17.32 -8.23 2.06
N LYS A 103 -17.80 -9.48 1.92
CA LYS A 103 -19.15 -9.74 1.41
C LYS A 103 -20.23 -9.09 2.27
N ILE A 104 -20.13 -9.22 3.59
CA ILE A 104 -21.10 -8.66 4.52
C ILE A 104 -21.08 -7.13 4.45
N VAL A 105 -19.90 -6.50 4.51
CA VAL A 105 -19.77 -5.04 4.45
C VAL A 105 -20.35 -4.48 3.15
N ASN A 106 -20.03 -5.11 2.01
CA ASN A 106 -20.57 -4.68 0.72
C ASN A 106 -22.07 -4.90 0.58
N ALA A 107 -22.63 -5.97 1.17
CA ALA A 107 -24.07 -6.18 1.19
C ALA A 107 -24.77 -5.08 2.00
N VAL A 108 -24.23 -4.74 3.17
CA VAL A 108 -24.81 -3.73 4.08
C VAL A 108 -24.76 -2.32 3.47
N LYS A 109 -23.76 -2.00 2.65
CA LYS A 109 -23.67 -0.71 1.92
C LYS A 109 -24.66 -0.55 0.77
N LYS A 110 -25.24 -1.65 0.27
CA LYS A 110 -26.15 -1.64 -0.89
C LYS A 110 -27.63 -1.58 -0.50
N VAL A 111 -27.94 -1.55 0.80
CA VAL A 111 -29.29 -1.39 1.35
C VAL A 111 -29.64 0.09 1.42
#